data_AF-A0A1Y4HU26-F1
#
_entry.id   AF-A0A1Y4HU26-F1
#
_cell.length_a   1.000
_cell.length_b   1.000
_cell.length_c   1.000
_cell.angle_alpha   90.00
_cell.angle_beta   90.00
_cell.angle_gamma   90.00
#
_symmetry.space_group_name_H-M   'P 1'
#
loop_
_entity.id
_entity.type
_entity.pdbx_description
1 polymer ?
#
loop_
_entity_poly.entity_id
_entity_poly.type
_entity_poly.pdbx_seq_one_letter_code
_entity_poly.pdbx_strand_id
1 'polypeptide(L)'
;MELLNEKIRNDGFYSVGFNPVVKQYIMIVTICHWFWFERYYLISKEEYEWFDSAIQKLDDLANECYRQGIEHPRFYCSELKCENTLKQEMNLRSATNKQQTD
;
A
#
# COMPACT_ATOMS: atom_id res chain seq x y z
N MET A 1 2.34 7.45 0.26
CA MET A 1 1.02 7.86 0.84
C MET A 1 1.16 7.90 2.36
N GLU A 2 0.61 8.89 3.08
CA GLU A 2 0.77 8.95 4.56
C GLU A 2 -0.16 7.96 5.28
N LEU A 3 0.40 7.18 6.23
CA LEU A 3 -0.32 6.20 7.05
C LEU A 3 -0.23 6.55 8.54
N LEU A 4 -1.37 6.47 9.24
CA LEU A 4 -1.42 6.55 10.70
C LEU A 4 -1.11 5.19 11.31
N ASN A 5 -0.34 5.21 12.41
CA ASN A 5 0.14 4.01 13.10
C ASN A 5 0.83 3.02 12.14
N GLU A 6 1.66 3.55 11.24
CA GLU A 6 2.38 2.74 10.28
C GLU A 6 3.32 1.75 10.98
N LYS A 7 3.26 0.49 10.54
CA LYS A 7 4.14 -0.59 10.96
C LYS A 7 4.96 -1.03 9.77
N ILE A 8 6.28 -0.99 9.92
CA ILE A 8 7.23 -1.20 8.81
C ILE A 8 7.86 -2.59 8.95
N ARG A 9 7.76 -3.40 7.89
CA ARG A 9 8.42 -4.71 7.77
C ARG A 9 9.56 -4.62 6.76
N ASN A 10 10.73 -4.15 7.23
CA ASN A 10 11.90 -3.93 6.37
C ASN A 10 12.33 -5.19 5.59
N ASP A 11 12.41 -6.35 6.25
CA ASP A 11 12.82 -7.61 5.59
C ASP A 11 11.82 -8.09 4.53
N GLY A 12 10.55 -7.67 4.63
CA GLY A 12 9.48 -8.02 3.72
C GLY A 12 9.23 -6.99 2.62
N PHE A 13 9.95 -5.86 2.62
CA PHE A 13 9.74 -4.74 1.70
C PHE A 13 8.29 -4.24 1.66
N TYR A 14 7.63 -4.17 2.82
CA TYR A 14 6.30 -3.59 2.91
C TYR A 14 6.06 -2.86 4.24
N SER A 15 5.05 -2.01 4.26
CA SER A 15 4.48 -1.43 5.48
C SER A 15 2.95 -1.57 5.49
N VAL A 16 2.36 -1.46 6.67
CA VAL A 16 0.90 -1.46 6.84
C VAL A 16 0.46 -0.36 7.79
N GLY A 17 -0.71 0.23 7.55
CA GLY A 17 -1.25 1.29 8.40
C GLY A 17 -2.59 1.82 7.89
N PHE A 18 -3.17 2.77 8.60
CA PHE A 18 -4.47 3.33 8.25
C PHE A 18 -4.31 4.66 7.49
N ASN A 19 -4.89 4.78 6.30
CA ASN A 19 -4.93 6.05 5.60
C ASN A 19 -6.21 6.83 5.96
N PRO A 20 -6.11 8.04 6.54
CA PRO A 20 -7.27 8.80 6.99
C PRO A 20 -8.08 9.46 5.87
N VAL A 21 -7.50 9.63 4.67
CA VAL A 21 -8.17 10.22 3.50
C VAL A 21 -9.06 9.18 2.82
N VAL A 22 -8.50 8.00 2.57
CA VAL A 22 -9.20 6.85 1.97
C VAL A 22 -10.10 6.15 2.99
N LYS A 23 -9.86 6.37 4.28
CA LYS A 23 -10.56 5.73 5.41
C LYS A 23 -10.46 4.20 5.37
N GLN A 24 -9.29 3.69 4.97
CA GLN A 24 -9.01 2.27 4.85
C GLN A 24 -7.62 1.92 5.37
N TYR A 25 -7.44 0.66 5.78
CA TYR A 25 -6.11 0.11 6.02
C TYR A 25 -5.45 -0.23 4.68
N ILE A 26 -4.17 0.10 4.58
CA ILE A 26 -3.39 -0.05 3.36
C ILE A 26 -2.11 -0.80 3.69
N MET A 27 -1.77 -1.74 2.82
CA MET A 27 -0.43 -2.31 2.69
C MET A 27 0.30 -1.59 1.56
N ILE A 28 1.48 -1.05 1.87
CA ILE A 28 2.39 -0.46 0.90
C ILE A 28 3.46 -1.50 0.61
N VAL A 29 3.56 -1.97 -0.64
CA VAL A 29 4.62 -2.88 -1.06
C VAL A 29 5.64 -2.10 -1.87
N THR A 30 6.89 -2.11 -1.43
CA THR A 30 8.02 -1.47 -2.12
C THR A 30 8.50 -2.38 -3.24
N ILE A 31 8.54 -1.85 -4.46
CA ILE A 31 9.00 -2.57 -5.65
C ILE A 31 10.43 -2.13 -5.96
N CYS A 32 11.37 -3.06 -5.78
CA CYS A 32 12.79 -2.86 -6.06
C CYS A 32 13.15 -3.47 -7.43
N HIS A 33 12.80 -2.79 -8.53
CA HIS A 33 13.24 -3.16 -9.89
C HIS A 33 14.21 -2.10 -10.44
N TRP A 34 14.04 -1.66 -11.69
CA TRP A 34 14.88 -0.66 -12.36
C TRP A 34 14.88 0.71 -11.65
N PHE A 35 13.84 0.99 -10.88
CA PHE A 35 13.74 2.10 -9.93
C PHE A 35 12.86 1.64 -8.76
N TRP A 36 12.96 2.35 -7.65
CA TRP A 36 12.17 2.09 -6.45
C TRP A 36 10.85 2.85 -6.55
N PHE A 37 9.74 2.16 -6.35
CA PHE A 37 8.42 2.75 -6.30
C PHE A 37 7.49 1.90 -5.44
N GLU A 38 6.38 2.49 -5.00
CA GLU A 38 5.43 1.81 -4.14
C GLU A 38 4.12 1.45 -4.86
N ARG A 39 3.57 0.30 -4.48
CA ARG A 39 2.20 -0.11 -4.80
C ARG A 39 1.36 -0.18 -3.53
N TYR A 40 0.13 0.26 -3.63
CA TYR A 40 -0.79 0.41 -2.51
C TYR A 40 -1.93 -0.61 -2.64
N TYR A 41 -2.17 -1.39 -1.59
CA TYR A 41 -3.18 -2.45 -1.56
C TYR A 41 -4.12 -2.27 -0.38
N LEU A 42 -5.43 -2.48 -0.59
CA LEU A 42 -6.41 -2.42 0.48
C LEU A 42 -6.35 -3.68 1.35
N ILE A 43 -6.23 -3.50 2.66
CA ILE A 43 -6.30 -4.58 3.64
C ILE A 43 -7.38 -4.30 4.68
N SER A 44 -7.82 -5.34 5.38
CA SER A 44 -8.76 -5.23 6.49
C SER A 44 -8.03 -4.81 7.77
N LYS A 45 -8.80 -4.39 8.78
CA LYS A 45 -8.26 -4.15 10.12
C LYS A 45 -7.65 -5.42 10.73
N GLU A 46 -8.29 -6.57 10.52
CA GLU A 46 -7.80 -7.86 11.00
C GLU A 46 -6.43 -8.19 10.39
N GLU A 47 -6.26 -7.97 9.08
CA GLU A 47 -4.99 -8.18 8.39
C GLU A 47 -3.89 -7.23 8.88
N TYR A 48 -4.23 -5.98 9.20
CA TYR A 48 -3.32 -5.05 9.86
C TYR A 48 -2.87 -5.56 11.25
N GLU A 49 -3.79 -6.17 12.02
CA GLU A 49 -3.50 -6.73 13.35
C GLU A 49 -2.64 -8.02 13.28
N TRP A 50 -2.53 -8.66 12.11
CA TRP A 50 -1.59 -9.78 11.91
C TRP A 50 -0.13 -9.37 12.08
N PHE A 51 0.20 -8.08 11.98
CA PHE A 51 1.56 -7.61 12.22
C PHE A 51 2.09 -8.04 13.60
N ASP A 52 1.25 -7.98 14.64
CA ASP A 52 1.65 -8.33 16.01
C ASP A 52 1.39 -9.82 16.34
N SER A 53 0.44 -10.46 15.63
CA SER A 53 -0.13 -11.74 16.02
C SER A 53 0.18 -12.90 15.06
N ALA A 54 0.41 -12.63 13.78
CA ALA A 54 0.53 -13.64 12.73
C ALA A 54 1.36 -13.12 11.53
N ILE A 55 2.58 -12.64 11.78
CA ILE A 55 3.40 -11.95 10.78
C ILE A 55 3.60 -12.76 9.48
N GLN A 56 3.72 -14.09 9.56
CA GLN A 56 3.89 -14.94 8.38
C GLN A 56 2.71 -14.83 7.41
N LYS A 57 1.47 -14.70 7.91
CA LYS A 57 0.30 -14.49 7.03
C LYS A 57 0.38 -13.17 6.29
N LEU A 58 0.95 -12.15 6.94
CA LEU A 58 1.12 -10.83 6.35
C LEU A 58 2.25 -10.82 5.32
N ASP A 59 3.35 -11.53 5.61
CA ASP A 59 4.44 -11.78 4.65
C ASP A 59 3.91 -12.53 3.41
N ASP A 60 3.07 -13.55 3.59
CA ASP A 60 2.46 -14.31 2.48
C ASP A 60 1.54 -13.42 1.63
N LEU A 61 0.71 -12.57 2.26
CA LEU A 61 -0.15 -11.61 1.57
C LEU A 61 0.67 -10.57 0.79
N ALA A 62 1.74 -10.02 1.38
CA ALA A 62 2.62 -9.06 0.72
C ALA A 62 3.29 -9.68 -0.52
N ASN A 63 3.74 -10.94 -0.41
CA ASN A 63 4.28 -11.69 -1.53
C ASN A 63 3.24 -11.94 -2.63
N GLU A 64 2.00 -12.23 -2.28
CA GLU A 64 0.90 -12.38 -3.24
C GLU A 64 0.62 -11.07 -3.99
N CYS A 65 0.53 -9.96 -3.26
CA CYS A 65 0.38 -8.61 -3.80
C CYS A 65 1.54 -8.26 -4.74
N TYR A 66 2.78 -8.53 -4.33
CA TYR A 66 3.98 -8.32 -5.16
C TYR A 66 3.92 -9.10 -6.47
N ARG A 67 3.60 -10.40 -6.39
CA ARG A 67 3.57 -11.31 -7.54
C ARG A 67 2.47 -10.97 -8.55
N GLN A 68 1.27 -10.65 -8.08
CA GLN A 68 0.14 -10.32 -8.97
C GLN A 68 0.16 -8.84 -9.41
N GLY A 69 0.84 -7.97 -8.68
CA GLY A 69 0.99 -6.57 -9.04
C GLY A 69 -0.35 -5.86 -9.21
N ILE A 70 -0.59 -5.30 -10.40
CA ILE A 70 -1.80 -4.55 -10.74
C ILE A 70 -3.04 -5.43 -10.96
N GLU A 71 -2.84 -6.74 -11.16
CA GLU A 71 -3.93 -7.70 -11.36
C GLU A 71 -4.52 -8.17 -10.03
N HIS A 72 -3.85 -7.88 -8.91
CA HIS A 72 -4.34 -8.25 -7.60
C HIS A 72 -5.67 -7.55 -7.30
N PRO A 73 -6.71 -8.24 -6.82
CA PRO A 73 -8.02 -7.64 -6.56
C PRO A 73 -8.01 -6.53 -5.51
N ARG A 74 -6.96 -6.49 -4.67
CA ARG A 74 -6.75 -5.46 -3.65
C ARG A 74 -5.99 -4.23 -4.16
N PHE A 75 -5.52 -4.24 -5.41
CA PHE A 75 -4.71 -3.16 -5.94
C PHE A 75 -5.48 -1.84 -5.94
N TYR A 76 -4.97 -0.87 -5.18
CA TYR A 76 -5.60 0.43 -5.02
C TYR A 76 -5.03 1.46 -6.00
N CYS A 77 -3.71 1.63 -6.01
CA CYS A 77 -2.97 2.44 -6.96
C CYS A 77 -1.46 2.16 -6.84
N SER A 78 -0.67 2.80 -7.69
CA SER A 78 0.80 2.73 -7.73
C SER A 78 1.39 4.12 -7.89
N GLU A 79 2.59 4.37 -7.40
CA GLU A 79 3.33 5.60 -7.74
C GLU A 79 3.70 5.67 -9.22
N LEU A 80 3.80 4.50 -9.88
CA LEU A 80 4.09 4.41 -11.29
C LEU A 80 2.83 4.69 -12.11
N LYS A 81 2.77 5.86 -12.76
CA LYS A 81 1.57 6.32 -13.48
C LYS A 81 1.03 5.34 -14.52
N CYS A 82 1.89 4.61 -15.23
CA CYS A 82 1.44 3.66 -16.25
C CYS A 82 0.74 2.42 -15.68
N GLU A 83 0.85 2.16 -14.38
CA GLU A 83 0.13 1.07 -13.68
C GLU A 83 -1.28 1.48 -13.26
N ASN A 84 -1.61 2.76 -13.35
CA ASN A 84 -2.88 3.28 -12.88
C ASN A 84 -3.86 3.52 -14.02
N THR A 85 -5.13 3.20 -13.76
CA THR A 85 -6.25 3.84 -14.44
C THR A 85 -6.40 5.30 -14.00
N LEU A 86 -7.14 6.10 -14.76
CA LEU A 86 -7.43 7.50 -14.40
C LEU A 86 -8.00 7.66 -12.99
N LYS A 87 -8.89 6.76 -12.58
CA LYS A 87 -9.47 6.75 -11.23
C LYS A 87 -8.42 6.51 -10.15
N GLN A 88 -7.49 5.59 -10.38
CA GLN A 88 -6.43 5.25 -9.42
C GLN A 88 -5.37 6.36 -9.32
N GLU A 89 -5.08 7.03 -10.43
CA GLU A 89 -4.22 8.23 -10.40
C GLU A 89 -4.88 9.36 -9.60
N MET A 90 -6.18 9.60 -9.78
CA MET A 90 -6.92 10.58 -8.97
C MET A 90 -6.90 10.22 -7.48
N ASN A 91 -7.12 8.95 -7.14
CA ASN A 91 -7.04 8.45 -5.76
C ASN A 91 -5.67 8.75 -5.13
N LEU A 92 -4.58 8.46 -5.84
CA LEU A 92 -3.23 8.72 -5.35
C LEU A 92 -3.02 10.22 -5.09
N ARG A 93 -3.36 11.08 -6.06
CA ARG A 93 -3.24 12.54 -5.93
C ARG A 93 -4.03 13.06 -4.72
N SER A 94 -5.27 12.60 -4.54
CA SER A 94 -6.09 13.00 -3.39
C SER A 94 -5.51 12.54 -2.06
N ALA A 95 -4.87 11.36 -2.03
CA ALA A 95 -4.25 10.81 -0.83
C ALA A 95 -2.89 11.43 -0.49
N THR A 96 -2.20 12.08 -1.45
CA THR A 96 -0.89 12.74 -1.25
C THR A 96 -0.96 14.26 -1.10
N ASN A 97 -1.99 14.94 -1.64
CA ASN A 97 -2.03 16.40 -1.74
C ASN A 97 -2.38 17.19 -0.45
N LYS A 98 -2.14 16.63 0.75
CA LYS A 98 -2.26 17.40 2.01
C LYS A 98 -1.05 18.29 2.34
N GLN A 99 -0.06 18.42 1.45
CA GLN A 99 1.09 19.31 1.63
C GLN A 99 1.04 20.62 0.81
N GLN A 100 -0.11 21.01 0.24
CA GLN A 100 -0.27 22.32 -0.40
C GLN A 100 -1.56 23.01 0.05
N THR A 101 -1.51 23.55 1.26
CA THR A 101 -2.30 24.72 1.64
C THR A 101 -1.34 25.61 2.42
N ASP A 102 -1.02 26.76 1.83
CA ASP A 102 -0.27 27.86 2.44
C ASP A 102 -0.89 28.33 3.77
#